data_AF-A0A6V8HQK5-F1
#
_entry.id   AF-A0A6V8HQK5-F1
#
_cell.length_a   1.000
_cell.length_b   1.000
_cell.length_c   1.000
_cell.angle_alpha   90.00
_cell.angle_beta   90.00
_cell.angle_gamma   90.00
#
_symmetry.space_group_name_H-M   'P 1'
#
loop_
_entity.id
_entity.type
_entity.pdbx_description
1 polymer ?
#
loop_
_entity_poly.entity_id
_entity_poly.type
_entity_poly.pdbx_seq_one_letter_code
_entity_poly.pdbx_strand_id
1 'polypeptide(L)'
;MSYGIMGSERNSHILTYQTTKQTGCLYFDGESATLFGSGMMDAQMLFIYGNVTGPHVDDGRRFRGLEDEYNRASGLCQWVKDKSLGGLGWGVEGIVRMNAGFEMIWCNFTSPSVRLLTKTNATAPLLREVDEDAVSEDRNIEARSEKTGGRATVPEYTNTSPGYYPLPTDTSPPDRSKEPDQPPMPPSWRSSAQEPFLASQTWGWFESATWHYGSTGMGAGRGESRVKPLTCGFLTFYDPIYQEQQLDRAVTERKKLNLTTDGYWMGPGTQESRKAALKELTRRKRYHSLRNISAADAHIMSIAAERVLKSLEFNKSDRSRAGPSMKNCTEIDWRAVTNDIVQRYAPRLQQLNTIFARRSNIDMKNSTATRSWFMGLRQHTHFLLMPYFEYPTQSTNQDEIAMLAQQTLSRCQYQYTRLLAPDLNTVGLTPEEALIMSAVEETLGNICLWVVSAGLAVEQEWLDRFDSLQSSSSLISRINIWQTGLEELMAWLGWVDQWSYCKNGCAQDEVCFIPMWPMDNIDQPGRRIWPGPGGGPGYGYRYGRPGTRYPSYNDRNDNSEGPPGKRPKGPPNWSTNEESLWEPKCIKTEYAM
;
A
#
# COMPACT_ATOMS: atom_id res chain seq x y z
N MET A 1 14.03 -7.66 -12.27
CA MET A 1 13.75 -8.26 -10.94
C MET A 1 14.70 -7.66 -9.90
N SER A 2 14.30 -7.62 -8.63
CA SER A 2 15.08 -6.98 -7.56
C SER A 2 16.33 -7.77 -7.18
N TYR A 3 17.36 -7.08 -6.66
CA TYR A 3 18.56 -7.71 -6.13
C TYR A 3 18.25 -8.66 -4.96
N GLY A 4 17.24 -8.35 -4.13
CA GLY A 4 16.79 -9.25 -3.06
C GLY A 4 16.27 -10.61 -3.54
N ILE A 5 15.94 -10.75 -4.83
CA ILE A 5 15.47 -11.99 -5.45
C ILE A 5 16.56 -12.64 -6.32
N MET A 6 17.29 -11.84 -7.10
CA MET A 6 18.24 -12.32 -8.13
C MET A 6 19.73 -12.10 -7.79
N GLY A 7 20.04 -11.42 -6.69
CA GLY A 7 21.40 -10.93 -6.39
C GLY A 7 22.46 -12.01 -6.18
N SER A 8 22.06 -13.23 -5.85
CA SER A 8 22.95 -14.38 -5.68
C SER A 8 23.25 -15.14 -6.98
N GLU A 9 22.90 -14.60 -8.14
CA GLU A 9 23.35 -15.17 -9.41
C GLU A 9 24.86 -15.01 -9.59
N ARG A 10 25.46 -15.99 -10.27
CA ARG A 10 26.89 -15.97 -10.63
C ARG A 10 27.23 -14.89 -11.66
N ASN A 11 26.25 -14.11 -12.09
CA ASN A 11 26.37 -13.03 -13.07
C ASN A 11 25.41 -11.86 -12.77
N SER A 12 25.31 -11.47 -11.51
CA SER A 12 24.45 -10.39 -11.04
C SER A 12 24.96 -9.02 -11.46
N HIS A 13 24.09 -8.25 -12.12
CA HIS A 13 24.37 -6.87 -12.52
C HIS A 13 23.29 -5.93 -11.99
N ILE A 14 23.72 -4.77 -11.47
CA ILE A 14 22.85 -3.65 -11.14
C ILE A 14 22.92 -2.65 -12.29
N LEU A 15 21.76 -2.41 -12.92
CA LEU A 15 21.61 -1.44 -14.00
C LEU A 15 20.96 -0.17 -13.43
N THR A 16 21.64 0.96 -13.52
CA THR A 16 21.09 2.25 -13.09
C THR A 16 20.60 3.02 -14.30
N TYR A 17 19.32 3.34 -14.32
CA TYR A 17 18.69 4.16 -15.34
C TYR A 17 18.28 5.52 -14.77
N GLN A 18 18.30 6.55 -15.61
CA GLN A 18 17.77 7.86 -15.27
C GLN A 18 16.87 8.37 -16.38
N THR A 19 15.75 9.00 -16.00
CA THR A 19 14.87 9.66 -16.96
C THR A 19 15.52 10.93 -17.51
N THR A 20 15.42 11.14 -18.81
CA THR A 20 15.97 12.32 -19.50
C THR A 20 14.99 13.49 -19.54
N LYS A 21 13.71 13.20 -19.24
CA LYS A 21 12.60 14.14 -19.18
C LYS A 21 11.51 13.63 -18.24
N GLN A 22 10.53 14.49 -17.94
CA GLN A 22 9.32 14.06 -17.25
C GLN A 22 8.62 12.96 -18.08
N THR A 23 8.31 11.84 -17.44
CA THR A 23 7.77 10.64 -18.10
C THR A 23 6.52 10.18 -17.36
N GLY A 24 5.49 9.77 -18.11
CA GLY A 24 4.26 9.23 -17.54
C GLY A 24 4.43 7.77 -17.14
N CYS A 25 4.02 7.45 -15.91
CA CYS A 25 3.92 6.06 -15.44
C CYS A 25 2.52 5.81 -14.87
N LEU A 26 1.99 4.61 -15.06
CA LEU A 26 0.72 4.18 -14.48
C LEU A 26 0.98 3.45 -13.16
N TYR A 27 0.37 3.92 -12.07
CA TYR A 27 0.48 3.26 -10.76
C TYR A 27 -0.78 2.44 -10.45
N PHE A 28 -0.57 1.21 -10.00
CA PHE A 28 -1.61 0.34 -9.46
C PHE A 28 -1.50 0.29 -7.93
N ASP A 29 -2.55 0.77 -7.26
CA ASP A 29 -2.67 0.75 -5.80
C ASP A 29 -3.12 -0.64 -5.28
N GLY A 30 -3.13 -0.83 -3.96
CA GLY A 30 -3.67 -2.02 -3.31
C GLY A 30 -2.68 -3.20 -3.23
N GLU A 31 -1.39 -2.91 -3.08
CA GLU A 31 -0.32 -3.91 -3.10
C GLU A 31 -0.33 -4.77 -4.38
N SER A 32 -0.41 -4.13 -5.55
CA SER A 32 -0.63 -4.82 -6.83
C SER A 32 0.50 -5.72 -7.34
N ALA A 33 1.63 -5.79 -6.62
CA ALA A 33 2.71 -6.75 -6.84
C ALA A 33 2.74 -7.87 -5.79
N THR A 34 1.80 -7.91 -4.85
CA THR A 34 1.67 -8.99 -3.87
C THR A 34 1.06 -10.22 -4.54
N LEU A 35 1.80 -11.33 -4.53
CA LEU A 35 1.44 -12.58 -5.22
C LEU A 35 0.46 -13.47 -4.45
N PHE A 36 0.03 -13.03 -3.26
CA PHE A 36 -0.89 -13.75 -2.41
C PHE A 36 -2.18 -12.99 -2.20
N GLY A 37 -3.09 -13.62 -1.45
CA GLY A 37 -4.32 -12.97 -0.98
C GLY A 37 -5.36 -12.86 -2.09
N SER A 38 -6.38 -12.05 -1.84
CA SER A 38 -7.44 -11.79 -2.81
C SER A 38 -7.55 -10.29 -3.04
N GLY A 39 -7.62 -9.85 -4.29
CA GLY A 39 -7.84 -8.45 -4.60
C GLY A 39 -6.64 -7.73 -5.22
N MET A 40 -5.45 -8.01 -4.70
CA MET A 40 -4.20 -7.31 -5.02
C MET A 40 -3.95 -7.23 -6.54
N MET A 41 -4.25 -8.31 -7.26
CA MET A 41 -4.01 -8.39 -8.70
C MET A 41 -5.25 -8.07 -9.56
N ASP A 42 -6.42 -7.83 -8.97
CA ASP A 42 -7.69 -7.79 -9.71
C ASP A 42 -7.70 -6.69 -10.78
N ALA A 43 -7.16 -5.51 -10.46
CA ALA A 43 -7.10 -4.37 -11.38
C ALA A 43 -6.23 -4.65 -12.61
N GLN A 44 -5.03 -5.24 -12.43
CA GLN A 44 -4.17 -5.61 -13.56
C GLN A 44 -4.79 -6.75 -14.38
N MET A 45 -5.43 -7.74 -13.74
CA MET A 45 -6.12 -8.81 -14.46
C MET A 45 -7.25 -8.28 -15.34
N LEU A 46 -8.01 -7.32 -14.82
CA LEU A 46 -9.11 -6.67 -15.55
C LEU A 46 -8.62 -6.06 -16.87
N PHE A 47 -7.48 -5.38 -16.86
CA PHE A 47 -6.93 -4.76 -18.07
C PHE A 47 -6.31 -5.75 -19.06
N ILE A 48 -5.63 -6.79 -18.56
CA ILE A 48 -4.95 -7.77 -19.43
C ILE A 48 -5.96 -8.76 -20.03
N TYR A 49 -6.92 -9.24 -19.23
CA TYR A 49 -7.75 -10.40 -19.57
C TYR A 49 -9.25 -10.08 -19.69
N GLY A 50 -9.69 -8.87 -19.32
CA GLY A 50 -11.11 -8.51 -19.31
C GLY A 50 -11.92 -9.22 -18.22
N ASN A 51 -11.26 -9.73 -17.18
CA ASN A 51 -11.87 -10.31 -15.99
C ASN A 51 -10.92 -10.19 -14.78
N VAL A 52 -11.40 -10.51 -13.59
CA VAL A 52 -10.60 -10.43 -12.35
C VAL A 52 -9.92 -11.75 -11.96
N THR A 53 -10.23 -12.84 -12.65
CA THR A 53 -9.73 -14.20 -12.34
C THR A 53 -8.43 -14.57 -13.05
N GLY A 54 -8.02 -13.79 -14.06
CA GLY A 54 -6.88 -14.09 -14.90
C GLY A 54 -7.17 -15.16 -15.97
N PRO A 55 -6.13 -15.68 -16.65
CA PRO A 55 -6.27 -16.66 -17.70
C PRO A 55 -6.68 -18.03 -17.12
N HIS A 56 -7.53 -18.77 -17.83
CA HIS A 56 -7.90 -20.14 -17.44
C HIS A 56 -6.68 -21.05 -17.63
N VAL A 57 -6.15 -21.63 -16.55
CA VAL A 57 -4.95 -22.47 -16.59
C VAL A 57 -5.35 -23.95 -16.69
N ASP A 58 -5.54 -24.44 -17.92
CA ASP A 58 -5.93 -25.83 -18.25
C ASP A 58 -4.74 -26.81 -18.36
N ASP A 59 -3.71 -26.68 -17.54
CA ASP A 59 -2.53 -27.56 -17.62
C ASP A 59 -2.19 -28.32 -16.32
N GLY A 60 -3.10 -28.26 -15.33
CA GLY A 60 -2.90 -28.92 -14.03
C GLY A 60 -1.84 -28.25 -13.15
N ARG A 61 -1.19 -27.17 -13.59
CA ARG A 61 -0.26 -26.36 -12.78
C ARG A 61 -0.97 -25.09 -12.33
N ARG A 62 -1.42 -25.06 -11.07
CA ARG A 62 -2.18 -23.94 -10.49
C ARG A 62 -1.38 -22.63 -10.32
N PHE A 63 -0.06 -22.63 -10.51
CA PHE A 63 0.82 -21.46 -10.34
C PHE A 63 2.14 -21.70 -11.10
N ARG A 64 2.51 -20.82 -12.06
CA ARG A 64 3.83 -20.86 -12.74
C ARG A 64 4.83 -19.87 -12.15
N GLY A 65 4.46 -19.18 -11.07
CA GLY A 65 5.33 -18.29 -10.32
C GLY A 65 5.83 -17.12 -11.14
N LEU A 66 7.13 -17.10 -11.43
CA LEU A 66 7.79 -15.98 -12.13
C LEU A 66 7.26 -15.79 -13.55
N GLU A 67 6.91 -16.86 -14.25
CA GLU A 67 6.39 -16.79 -15.63
C GLU A 67 5.10 -15.98 -15.69
N ASP A 68 4.19 -16.18 -14.73
CA ASP A 68 2.94 -15.43 -14.67
C ASP A 68 3.18 -13.94 -14.40
N GLU A 69 4.25 -13.59 -13.66
CA GLU A 69 4.64 -12.19 -13.42
C GLU A 69 5.20 -11.51 -14.67
N TYR A 70 6.06 -12.18 -15.43
CA TYR A 70 6.53 -11.65 -16.71
C TYR A 70 5.39 -11.53 -17.72
N ASN A 71 4.50 -12.53 -17.79
CA ASN A 71 3.31 -12.46 -18.64
C ASN A 71 2.40 -11.27 -18.28
N ARG A 72 2.23 -10.98 -16.99
CA ARG A 72 1.52 -9.78 -16.54
C ARG A 72 2.24 -8.50 -16.95
N ALA A 73 3.55 -8.42 -16.73
CA ALA A 73 4.34 -7.25 -17.10
C ALA A 73 4.27 -6.96 -18.60
N SER A 74 4.50 -7.97 -19.44
CA SER A 74 4.39 -7.86 -20.90
C SER A 74 2.95 -7.58 -21.33
N GLY A 75 1.96 -8.23 -20.71
CA GLY A 75 0.54 -8.02 -20.99
C GLY A 75 0.07 -6.58 -20.71
N LEU A 76 0.54 -5.97 -19.62
CA LEU A 76 0.20 -4.58 -19.29
C LEU A 76 0.85 -3.60 -20.29
N CYS A 77 2.10 -3.82 -20.67
CA CYS A 77 2.76 -3.01 -21.70
C CYS A 77 2.11 -3.18 -23.08
N GLN A 78 1.66 -4.38 -23.40
CA GLN A 78 0.90 -4.68 -24.61
C GLN A 78 -0.46 -3.98 -24.58
N TRP A 79 -1.18 -3.99 -23.45
CA TRP A 79 -2.43 -3.23 -23.28
C TRP A 79 -2.23 -1.72 -23.50
N VAL A 80 -1.20 -1.12 -22.90
CA VAL A 80 -0.85 0.31 -23.11
C VAL A 80 -0.64 0.60 -24.60
N LYS A 81 0.08 -0.26 -25.31
CA LYS A 81 0.35 -0.13 -26.74
C LYS A 81 -0.93 -0.28 -27.57
N ASP A 82 -1.69 -1.35 -27.36
CA ASP A 82 -2.89 -1.68 -28.15
C ASP A 82 -3.99 -0.64 -27.99
N LYS A 83 -4.11 -0.06 -26.79
CA LYS A 83 -5.07 1.00 -26.50
C LYS A 83 -4.56 2.40 -26.87
N SER A 84 -3.36 2.50 -27.44
CA SER A 84 -2.72 3.76 -27.83
C SER A 84 -2.63 4.76 -26.66
N LEU A 85 -2.23 4.26 -25.49
CA LEU A 85 -2.10 5.01 -24.23
C LEU A 85 -0.66 5.50 -23.98
N GLY A 86 0.30 4.99 -24.75
CA GLY A 86 1.70 5.39 -24.68
C GLY A 86 2.55 4.77 -25.77
N GLY A 87 3.79 5.22 -25.87
CA GLY A 87 4.76 4.77 -26.84
C GLY A 87 6.14 5.34 -26.56
N LEU A 88 7.03 5.29 -27.56
CA LEU A 88 8.40 5.78 -27.42
C LEU A 88 8.41 7.30 -27.16
N GLY A 89 8.70 7.69 -25.94
CA GLY A 89 8.83 9.10 -25.57
C GLY A 89 7.52 9.82 -25.27
N TRP A 90 6.39 9.13 -25.11
CA TRP A 90 5.11 9.79 -24.79
C TRP A 90 4.14 8.86 -24.07
N GLY A 91 3.20 9.45 -23.34
CA GLY A 91 2.14 8.70 -22.65
C GLY A 91 2.64 7.90 -21.46
N VAL A 92 2.04 6.73 -21.26
CA VAL A 92 2.46 5.75 -20.26
C VAL A 92 3.65 4.97 -20.81
N GLU A 93 4.83 5.14 -20.23
CA GLU A 93 6.06 4.42 -20.63
C GLU A 93 6.53 3.40 -19.57
N GLY A 94 6.04 3.57 -18.34
CA GLY A 94 6.30 2.67 -17.23
C GLY A 94 5.05 2.37 -16.41
N ILE A 95 5.11 1.28 -15.66
CA ILE A 95 4.05 0.80 -14.78
C ILE A 95 4.65 0.56 -13.41
N VAL A 96 4.03 1.16 -12.40
CA VAL A 96 4.44 1.04 -11.01
C VAL A 96 3.44 0.16 -10.29
N ARG A 97 3.96 -0.82 -9.54
CA ARG A 97 3.20 -1.70 -8.67
C ARG A 97 3.87 -1.75 -7.31
N MET A 98 3.15 -2.17 -6.27
CA MET A 98 3.66 -2.16 -4.91
C MET A 98 3.48 -3.52 -4.22
N ASN A 99 4.48 -3.93 -3.44
CA ASN A 99 4.44 -4.94 -2.40
C ASN A 99 5.12 -4.34 -1.15
N ALA A 100 6.04 -5.02 -0.46
CA ALA A 100 6.89 -4.35 0.54
C ALA A 100 7.73 -3.19 -0.05
N GLY A 101 7.97 -3.18 -1.38
CA GLY A 101 8.57 -2.07 -2.10
C GLY A 101 7.84 -1.76 -3.41
N PHE A 102 8.39 -0.83 -4.17
CA PHE A 102 7.87 -0.47 -5.49
C PHE A 102 8.60 -1.21 -6.59
N GLU A 103 7.84 -1.80 -7.50
CA GLU A 103 8.34 -2.38 -8.75
C GLU A 103 8.04 -1.41 -9.89
N MET A 104 9.04 -1.17 -10.73
CA MET A 104 8.88 -0.44 -11.99
C MET A 104 9.05 -1.42 -13.16
N ILE A 105 7.96 -1.59 -13.91
CA ILE A 105 7.98 -2.24 -15.22
C ILE A 105 8.16 -1.14 -16.25
N TRP A 106 9.26 -1.16 -17.00
CA TRP A 106 9.48 -0.21 -18.08
C TRP A 106 9.22 -0.89 -19.42
N CYS A 107 8.28 -0.37 -20.21
CA CYS A 107 7.78 -1.09 -21.38
C CYS A 107 8.77 -1.13 -22.54
N ASN A 108 9.59 -0.10 -22.71
CA ASN A 108 10.61 -0.10 -23.75
C ASN A 108 11.84 0.75 -23.38
N PHE A 109 12.95 0.09 -23.07
CA PHE A 109 14.21 0.74 -22.72
C PHE A 109 14.93 1.43 -23.89
N THR A 110 14.46 1.26 -25.13
CA THR A 110 14.93 2.07 -26.27
C THR A 110 14.26 3.44 -26.35
N SER A 111 13.29 3.71 -25.46
CA SER A 111 12.65 5.02 -25.37
C SER A 111 13.68 6.13 -25.12
N PRO A 112 13.57 7.29 -25.80
CA PRO A 112 14.41 8.44 -25.53
C PRO A 112 14.18 9.04 -24.13
N SER A 113 13.13 8.62 -23.41
CA SER A 113 12.78 9.10 -22.06
C SER A 113 13.69 8.56 -20.96
N VAL A 114 14.47 7.52 -21.21
CA VAL A 114 15.35 6.89 -20.21
C VAL A 114 16.73 6.63 -20.79
N ARG A 115 17.76 6.73 -19.96
CA ARG A 115 19.15 6.45 -20.34
C ARG A 115 19.81 5.55 -19.30
N LEU A 116 20.52 4.53 -19.78
CA LEU A 116 21.42 3.72 -18.94
C LEU A 116 22.60 4.59 -18.50
N LEU A 117 22.76 4.75 -17.19
CA LEU A 117 23.86 5.49 -16.58
C LEU A 117 25.01 4.58 -16.18
N THR A 118 24.72 3.42 -15.58
CA THR A 118 25.75 2.48 -15.12
C THR A 118 25.28 1.03 -15.25
N LYS A 119 26.24 0.14 -15.52
CA LYS A 119 26.09 -1.31 -15.48
C LYS A 119 27.17 -1.85 -14.55
N THR A 120 26.79 -2.10 -13.31
CA THR A 120 27.72 -2.51 -12.24
C THR A 120 27.62 -4.00 -12.02
N ASN A 121 28.74 -4.72 -12.09
CA ASN A 121 28.80 -6.11 -11.66
C ASN A 121 28.70 -6.14 -10.13
N ALA A 122 27.62 -6.75 -9.62
CA ALA A 122 27.30 -6.86 -8.20
C ALA A 122 27.42 -8.31 -7.70
N THR A 123 28.04 -9.22 -8.48
CA THR A 123 28.29 -10.58 -8.04
C THR A 123 29.25 -10.58 -6.85
N ALA A 124 28.73 -11.00 -5.70
CA ALA A 124 29.54 -11.22 -4.52
C ALA A 124 30.44 -12.45 -4.69
N PRO A 125 31.72 -12.40 -4.28
CA PRO A 125 32.55 -13.60 -4.16
C PRO A 125 31.94 -14.58 -3.16
N LEU A 126 32.03 -15.88 -3.46
CA LEU A 126 31.61 -16.92 -2.53
C LEU A 126 32.52 -17.00 -1.31
N LEU A 127 31.92 -17.30 -0.16
CA LEU A 127 32.65 -17.76 1.02
C LEU A 127 33.28 -19.12 0.74
N ARG A 128 34.45 -19.35 1.32
CA ARG A 128 35.13 -20.66 1.24
C ARG A 128 34.29 -21.70 1.98
N GLU A 129 34.23 -22.91 1.43
CA GLU A 129 33.79 -24.08 2.21
C GLU A 129 34.72 -24.23 3.41
N VAL A 130 34.14 -24.20 4.61
CA VAL A 130 34.84 -24.60 5.83
C VAL A 130 34.56 -26.08 5.97
N ASP A 131 35.53 -26.92 5.61
CA ASP A 131 35.51 -28.32 6.01
C ASP A 131 35.63 -28.37 7.54
N GLU A 132 34.62 -28.89 8.23
CA GLU A 132 34.64 -29.04 9.70
C GLU A 132 35.80 -29.94 10.18
N ASP A 133 36.42 -30.71 9.28
CA ASP A 133 37.60 -31.54 9.54
C ASP A 133 38.94 -30.77 9.45
N ALA A 134 38.96 -29.52 8.99
CA ALA A 134 40.19 -28.74 8.77
C ALA A 134 40.63 -27.88 9.98
N VAL A 135 40.00 -28.04 11.15
CA VAL A 135 40.39 -27.33 12.39
C VAL A 135 41.72 -27.84 12.98
N SER A 136 42.43 -28.75 12.30
CA SER A 136 43.70 -29.31 12.79
C SER A 136 44.98 -28.88 12.05
N GLU A 137 44.93 -28.03 11.01
CA GLU A 137 46.16 -27.63 10.29
C GLU A 137 46.42 -26.12 10.15
N ASP A 138 45.75 -25.27 10.93
CA ASP A 138 45.99 -23.81 10.94
C ASP A 138 47.23 -23.37 11.75
N ARG A 139 48.30 -24.17 11.71
CA ARG A 139 49.59 -23.80 12.33
C ARG A 139 50.83 -23.88 11.44
N ASN A 140 50.71 -24.14 10.14
CA ASN A 140 51.88 -24.29 9.28
C ASN A 140 51.84 -23.59 7.90
N ILE A 141 50.89 -22.68 7.64
CA ILE A 141 50.83 -21.93 6.36
C ILE A 141 51.18 -20.45 6.55
N GLU A 142 52.17 -20.13 7.37
CA GLU A 142 52.87 -18.82 7.29
C GLU A 142 54.18 -18.89 6.49
N ALA A 143 54.57 -20.06 5.95
CA ALA A 143 55.90 -20.24 5.35
C ALA A 143 55.94 -20.56 3.85
N ARG A 144 54.85 -20.41 3.08
CA ARG A 144 54.89 -20.78 1.65
C ARG A 144 53.99 -19.99 0.71
N SER A 145 53.93 -18.67 0.88
CA SER A 145 53.47 -17.76 -0.19
C SER A 145 54.60 -16.84 -0.66
N GLU A 146 55.66 -17.46 -1.17
CA GLU A 146 56.51 -16.82 -2.17
C GLU A 146 56.51 -17.74 -3.41
N LYS A 147 56.20 -17.15 -4.56
CA LYS A 147 56.19 -17.73 -5.92
C LYS A 147 54.87 -18.36 -6.36
N THR A 148 53.95 -17.51 -6.77
CA THR A 148 53.36 -17.60 -8.13
C THR A 148 52.79 -16.23 -8.48
N GLY A 149 53.55 -15.47 -9.29
CA GLY A 149 53.10 -14.21 -9.86
C GLY A 149 51.99 -14.44 -10.88
N GLY A 150 50.75 -14.50 -10.41
CA GLY A 150 49.56 -14.31 -11.23
C GLY A 150 49.34 -12.81 -11.42
N ARG A 151 49.66 -12.30 -12.60
CA ARG A 151 49.45 -10.90 -13.01
C ARG A 151 47.99 -10.53 -12.77
N ALA A 152 47.72 -9.72 -11.75
CA ALA A 152 46.43 -9.05 -11.60
C ALA A 152 46.24 -8.21 -12.87
N THR A 153 45.29 -8.59 -13.72
CA THR A 153 44.87 -7.76 -14.85
C THR A 153 44.17 -6.55 -14.26
N VAL A 154 44.95 -5.49 -14.04
CA VAL A 154 44.44 -4.13 -13.89
C VAL A 154 43.52 -3.89 -15.08
N PRO A 155 42.22 -3.59 -14.87
CA PRO A 155 41.34 -3.29 -16.00
C PRO A 155 41.91 -2.09 -16.74
N GLU A 156 42.20 -2.30 -18.02
CA GLU A 156 42.71 -1.30 -18.93
C GLU A 156 41.61 -0.23 -19.11
N TYR A 157 41.75 0.88 -18.38
CA TYR A 157 40.92 2.07 -18.57
C TYR A 157 41.21 2.63 -19.96
N THR A 158 40.42 2.21 -20.94
CA THR A 158 40.44 2.80 -22.28
C THR A 158 39.86 4.20 -22.18
N ASN A 159 40.75 5.19 -22.14
CA ASN A 159 40.46 6.61 -22.23
C ASN A 159 39.65 6.91 -23.51
N THR A 160 38.33 7.04 -23.37
CA THR A 160 37.49 7.69 -24.39
C THR A 160 36.58 8.73 -23.72
N SER A 161 37.00 10.00 -23.89
CA SER A 161 36.32 11.27 -23.60
C SER A 161 35.98 11.62 -22.14
N PRO A 162 36.50 12.75 -21.59
CA PRO A 162 36.36 13.11 -20.19
C PRO A 162 35.01 13.78 -19.94
N GLY A 163 33.96 12.99 -19.77
CA GLY A 163 32.84 13.42 -18.95
C GLY A 163 33.26 13.39 -17.48
N TYR A 164 32.80 14.36 -16.67
CA TYR A 164 33.00 14.33 -15.21
C TYR A 164 32.50 13.01 -14.57
N TYR A 165 31.52 12.34 -15.23
CA TYR A 165 31.17 10.93 -15.03
C TYR A 165 31.13 10.21 -16.40
N PRO A 166 32.05 9.28 -16.70
CA PRO A 166 32.01 8.54 -17.96
C PRO A 166 30.83 7.56 -17.96
N LEU A 167 30.05 7.58 -19.04
CA LEU A 167 28.99 6.60 -19.27
C LEU A 167 29.59 5.27 -19.75
N PRO A 168 28.92 4.12 -19.53
CA PRO A 168 29.36 2.84 -20.03
C PRO A 168 29.65 2.89 -21.53
N THR A 169 30.76 2.27 -21.95
CA THR A 169 31.06 2.08 -23.38
C THR A 169 30.03 1.18 -24.06
N ASP A 170 29.48 0.22 -23.31
CA ASP A 170 28.29 -0.56 -23.66
C ASP A 170 27.01 0.25 -23.34
N THR A 171 26.77 1.30 -24.13
CA THR A 171 25.51 2.09 -24.14
C THR A 171 24.56 1.67 -25.26
N SER A 172 24.91 0.60 -25.99
CA SER A 172 24.08 0.01 -27.02
C SER A 172 22.67 -0.16 -26.46
N PRO A 173 21.66 0.55 -26.99
CA PRO A 173 20.27 0.20 -26.72
C PRO A 173 20.18 -1.30 -27.01
N PRO A 174 19.56 -2.12 -26.14
CA PRO A 174 19.36 -3.51 -26.50
C PRO A 174 18.58 -3.49 -27.81
N ASP A 175 19.27 -3.86 -28.91
CA ASP A 175 18.80 -3.68 -30.30
C ASP A 175 17.46 -4.41 -30.52
N ARG A 176 17.11 -5.28 -29.57
CA ARG A 176 15.76 -5.70 -29.21
C ARG A 176 15.67 -5.79 -27.70
N SER A 177 14.50 -5.46 -27.13
CA SER A 177 14.08 -6.08 -25.87
C SER A 177 14.08 -7.59 -26.13
N LYS A 178 15.18 -8.27 -25.81
CA LYS A 178 15.17 -9.73 -25.71
C LYS A 178 14.39 -9.98 -24.43
N GLU A 179 13.07 -10.07 -24.54
CA GLU A 179 12.34 -10.92 -23.61
C GLU A 179 13.09 -12.26 -23.65
N PRO A 180 13.73 -12.69 -22.56
CA PRO A 180 14.38 -13.98 -22.56
C PRO A 180 13.28 -15.02 -22.83
N ASP A 181 13.53 -15.96 -23.75
CA ASP A 181 12.55 -16.98 -24.18
C ASP A 181 11.96 -17.75 -22.98
N GLN A 182 12.66 -17.75 -21.85
CA GLN A 182 12.16 -18.13 -20.55
C GLN A 182 12.55 -17.07 -19.51
N PRO A 183 11.66 -16.73 -18.56
CA PRO A 183 12.02 -15.83 -17.46
C PRO A 183 13.24 -16.41 -16.72
N PRO A 184 14.26 -15.59 -16.39
CA PRO A 184 15.40 -16.07 -15.60
C PRO A 184 14.85 -16.61 -14.29
N MET A 185 14.93 -17.92 -14.12
CA MET A 185 14.51 -18.57 -12.88
C MET A 185 15.39 -18.04 -11.76
N PRO A 186 14.83 -17.73 -10.57
CA PRO A 186 15.67 -17.38 -9.44
C PRO A 186 16.67 -18.51 -9.25
N PRO A 187 17.96 -18.20 -8.97
CA PRO A 187 19.01 -19.20 -8.96
C PRO A 187 18.57 -20.42 -8.14
N SER A 188 18.60 -21.60 -8.79
CA SER A 188 18.12 -22.86 -8.24
C SER A 188 18.79 -23.13 -6.89
N TRP A 189 18.01 -23.01 -5.81
CA TRP A 189 18.26 -23.47 -4.44
C TRP A 189 19.72 -23.44 -3.94
N ARG A 190 20.13 -22.24 -3.54
CA ARG A 190 20.95 -21.88 -2.36
C ARG A 190 21.74 -23.04 -1.69
N SER A 191 23.07 -23.03 -1.85
CA SER A 191 23.96 -23.44 -0.76
C SER A 191 24.10 -22.24 0.17
N SER A 192 23.31 -22.21 1.25
CA SER A 192 23.26 -21.06 2.16
C SER A 192 24.60 -20.75 2.84
N ALA A 193 25.51 -21.72 2.88
CA ALA A 193 26.80 -21.59 3.56
C ALA A 193 27.82 -20.75 2.79
N GLN A 194 27.70 -20.64 1.46
CA GLN A 194 28.70 -19.96 0.64
C GLN A 194 28.29 -18.53 0.22
N GLU A 195 27.00 -18.21 0.20
CA GLU A 195 26.52 -16.90 -0.25
C GLU A 195 26.57 -15.86 0.88
N PRO A 196 27.48 -14.87 0.84
CA PRO A 196 27.79 -14.01 1.99
C PRO A 196 26.65 -13.06 2.41
N PHE A 197 25.71 -12.76 1.51
CA PHE A 197 24.65 -11.77 1.76
C PHE A 197 23.24 -12.37 1.65
N LEU A 198 23.13 -13.70 1.58
CA LEU A 198 21.86 -14.36 1.33
C LEU A 198 20.83 -14.16 2.45
N ALA A 199 21.31 -14.07 3.69
CA ALA A 199 20.45 -13.85 4.85
C ALA A 199 20.04 -12.36 4.97
N SER A 200 20.91 -11.43 4.57
CA SER A 200 20.66 -9.98 4.64
C SER A 200 19.99 -9.35 3.42
N GLN A 201 19.98 -10.02 2.27
CA GLN A 201 19.48 -9.47 1.01
C GLN A 201 18.02 -8.98 1.10
N THR A 202 17.20 -9.67 1.88
CA THR A 202 15.77 -9.37 2.00
C THR A 202 15.53 -8.14 2.85
N TRP A 203 16.41 -7.90 3.84
CA TRP A 203 16.42 -6.68 4.61
C TRP A 203 16.88 -5.48 3.80
N GLY A 204 17.98 -5.61 3.05
CA GLY A 204 18.44 -4.53 2.17
C GLY A 204 17.37 -4.10 1.16
N TRP A 205 16.54 -5.04 0.72
CA TRP A 205 15.36 -4.74 -0.09
C TRP A 205 14.29 -3.94 0.68
N PHE A 206 13.92 -4.35 1.90
CA PHE A 206 12.97 -3.60 2.74
C PHE A 206 13.47 -2.19 3.10
N GLU A 207 14.74 -2.05 3.47
CA GLU A 207 15.35 -0.75 3.79
C GLU A 207 15.30 0.18 2.57
N SER A 208 15.64 -0.34 1.39
CA SER A 208 15.55 0.43 0.14
C SER A 208 14.12 0.90 -0.17
N ALA A 209 13.12 0.09 0.16
CA ALA A 209 11.71 0.39 -0.08
C ALA A 209 11.15 1.43 0.90
N THR A 210 11.65 1.46 2.13
CA THR A 210 11.16 2.33 3.20
C THR A 210 11.97 3.62 3.36
N TRP A 211 13.08 3.76 2.63
CA TRP A 211 13.95 4.94 2.67
C TRP A 211 13.22 6.27 2.42
N HIS A 212 12.23 6.26 1.52
CA HIS A 212 11.43 7.43 1.16
C HIS A 212 9.99 7.37 1.70
N TYR A 213 9.75 6.63 2.78
CA TYR A 213 8.39 6.50 3.33
C TYR A 213 7.86 7.84 3.87
N GLY A 214 6.60 8.15 3.56
CA GLY A 214 6.02 9.50 3.67
C GLY A 214 5.52 9.90 5.06
N SER A 215 5.38 8.98 6.02
CA SER A 215 4.97 9.28 7.39
C SER A 215 5.65 8.32 8.34
N THR A 216 6.13 8.84 9.47
CA THR A 216 6.67 8.05 10.58
C THR A 216 5.82 8.35 11.82
N GLY A 217 5.83 7.47 12.82
CA GLY A 217 5.26 7.79 14.13
C GLY A 217 5.87 9.03 14.80
N MET A 218 6.94 9.59 14.21
CA MET A 218 7.64 10.81 14.63
C MET A 218 7.29 12.04 13.77
N GLY A 219 6.36 11.93 12.82
CA GLY A 219 5.91 13.02 11.96
C GLY A 219 5.96 12.69 10.46
N ALA A 220 5.50 13.64 9.64
CA ALA A 220 5.48 13.52 8.18
C ALA A 220 6.91 13.40 7.62
N GLY A 221 7.17 12.33 6.87
CA GLY A 221 8.34 12.21 6.02
C GLY A 221 8.17 13.04 4.73
N ARG A 222 9.25 13.26 3.98
CA ARG A 222 9.17 14.01 2.71
C ARG A 222 8.52 13.21 1.58
N GLY A 223 8.45 11.88 1.71
CA GLY A 223 8.07 10.99 0.62
C GLY A 223 9.11 10.98 -0.50
N GLU A 224 8.86 10.17 -1.54
CA GLU A 224 9.56 10.32 -2.81
C GLU A 224 9.08 11.61 -3.50
N SER A 225 10.00 12.56 -3.71
CA SER A 225 9.67 13.91 -4.22
C SER A 225 9.82 14.04 -5.74
N ARG A 226 10.48 13.08 -6.38
CA ARG A 226 10.68 13.03 -7.83
C ARG A 226 9.46 12.49 -8.57
N VAL A 227 8.64 11.69 -7.89
CA VAL A 227 7.39 11.13 -8.42
C VAL A 227 6.22 11.97 -7.92
N LYS A 228 5.36 12.41 -8.84
CA LYS A 228 4.20 13.24 -8.53
C LYS A 228 2.95 12.54 -9.06
N PRO A 229 1.97 12.23 -8.20
CA PRO A 229 0.65 11.79 -8.64
C PRO A 229 0.02 12.85 -9.54
N LEU A 230 -0.59 12.39 -10.64
CA LEU A 230 -1.40 13.25 -11.48
C LEU A 230 -2.86 13.14 -11.06
N THR A 231 -3.37 14.18 -10.40
CA THR A 231 -4.67 14.15 -9.72
C THR A 231 -5.85 14.04 -10.69
N CYS A 232 -5.81 14.72 -11.84
CA CYS A 232 -6.79 14.56 -12.91
C CYS A 232 -6.70 13.22 -13.66
N GLY A 233 -5.67 12.41 -13.41
CA GLY A 233 -5.55 11.05 -13.91
C GLY A 233 -5.90 9.99 -12.85
N PHE A 234 -6.43 10.41 -11.69
CA PHE A 234 -6.80 9.50 -10.62
C PHE A 234 -8.06 8.72 -10.99
N LEU A 235 -7.99 7.40 -10.85
CA LEU A 235 -9.06 6.48 -11.20
C LEU A 235 -9.31 5.56 -10.01
N THR A 236 -10.58 5.34 -9.70
CA THR A 236 -10.96 4.42 -8.64
C THR A 236 -12.16 3.60 -9.06
N PHE A 237 -12.09 2.29 -8.87
CA PHE A 237 -13.21 1.39 -9.09
C PHE A 237 -14.24 1.44 -7.96
N TYR A 238 -14.03 2.35 -7.00
CA TYR A 238 -14.96 2.72 -5.94
C TYR A 238 -15.82 3.93 -6.28
N ASP A 239 -15.64 4.49 -7.48
CA ASP A 239 -16.45 5.61 -7.96
C ASP A 239 -17.95 5.21 -7.94
N PRO A 240 -18.85 6.09 -7.46
CA PRO A 240 -20.29 5.87 -7.50
C PRO A 240 -20.85 5.45 -8.86
N ILE A 241 -20.20 5.77 -9.98
CA ILE A 241 -20.62 5.29 -11.31
C ILE A 241 -20.58 3.76 -11.42
N TYR A 242 -19.83 3.07 -10.56
CA TYR A 242 -19.75 1.61 -10.51
C TYR A 242 -20.60 0.98 -9.38
N GLN A 243 -21.57 1.71 -8.83
CA GLN A 243 -22.39 1.24 -7.72
C GLN A 243 -23.07 -0.11 -8.03
N GLU A 244 -23.52 -0.31 -9.26
CA GLU A 244 -24.13 -1.58 -9.70
C GLU A 244 -23.13 -2.75 -9.65
N GLN A 245 -21.92 -2.52 -10.17
CA GLN A 245 -20.81 -3.49 -10.15
C GLN A 245 -20.36 -3.83 -8.73
N GLN A 246 -20.58 -2.93 -7.78
CA GLN A 246 -20.17 -3.10 -6.39
C GLN A 246 -21.25 -3.72 -5.50
N LEU A 247 -22.47 -3.99 -5.99
CA LEU A 247 -23.59 -4.42 -5.15
C LEU A 247 -23.28 -5.68 -4.32
N ASP A 248 -22.72 -6.71 -4.95
CA ASP A 248 -22.39 -7.97 -4.27
C ASP A 248 -21.33 -7.78 -3.18
N ARG A 249 -20.33 -6.93 -3.48
CA ARG A 249 -19.32 -6.51 -2.51
C ARG A 249 -19.96 -5.76 -1.35
N ALA A 250 -20.81 -4.78 -1.63
CA ALA A 250 -21.48 -3.98 -0.60
C ALA A 250 -22.35 -4.84 0.31
N VAL A 251 -23.08 -5.83 -0.24
CA VAL A 251 -23.88 -6.79 0.55
C VAL A 251 -22.97 -7.63 1.45
N THR A 252 -21.88 -8.15 0.91
CA THR A 252 -20.90 -8.95 1.68
C THR A 252 -20.27 -8.12 2.80
N GLU A 253 -19.86 -6.89 2.49
CA GLU A 253 -19.22 -5.98 3.45
C GLU A 253 -20.20 -5.52 4.54
N ARG A 254 -21.42 -5.14 4.18
CA ARG A 254 -22.47 -4.76 5.16
C ARG A 254 -22.75 -5.88 6.15
N LYS A 255 -22.84 -7.13 5.66
CA LYS A 255 -23.04 -8.30 6.50
C LYS A 255 -21.83 -8.57 7.40
N LYS A 256 -20.62 -8.47 6.85
CA LYS A 256 -19.37 -8.73 7.56
C LYS A 256 -19.13 -7.71 8.68
N LEU A 257 -19.29 -6.42 8.37
CA LEU A 257 -18.96 -5.32 9.29
C LEU A 257 -20.18 -4.78 10.07
N ASN A 258 -21.36 -5.41 9.93
CA ASN A 258 -22.60 -4.97 10.55
C ASN A 258 -22.96 -3.50 10.24
N LEU A 259 -23.04 -3.18 8.94
CA LEU A 259 -23.37 -1.83 8.44
C LEU A 259 -24.83 -1.74 7.98
N THR A 260 -25.41 -0.54 8.09
CA THR A 260 -26.71 -0.22 7.48
C THR A 260 -26.63 -0.18 5.95
N THR A 261 -27.78 -0.05 5.29
CA THR A 261 -27.85 0.20 3.83
C THR A 261 -27.04 1.41 3.42
N ASP A 262 -27.04 2.44 4.26
CA ASP A 262 -26.37 3.72 4.04
C ASP A 262 -24.91 3.70 4.52
N GLY A 263 -24.41 2.55 5.00
CA GLY A 263 -23.02 2.36 5.38
C GLY A 263 -22.67 2.77 6.81
N TYR A 264 -23.65 3.12 7.65
CA TYR A 264 -23.44 3.42 9.06
C TYR A 264 -23.16 2.15 9.86
N TRP A 265 -22.22 2.22 10.79
CA TRP A 265 -21.87 1.08 11.63
C TRP A 265 -22.89 0.91 12.76
N MET A 266 -23.48 -0.28 12.90
CA MET A 266 -24.48 -0.57 13.93
C MET A 266 -23.87 -1.13 15.22
N GLY A 267 -22.53 -1.16 15.32
CA GLY A 267 -21.80 -1.75 16.43
C GLY A 267 -21.40 -3.21 16.20
N PRO A 268 -20.77 -3.87 17.19
CA PRO A 268 -20.36 -5.26 17.07
C PRO A 268 -21.61 -6.16 16.94
N GLY A 269 -21.68 -6.94 15.85
CA GLY A 269 -22.84 -7.75 15.48
C GLY A 269 -23.44 -8.53 16.65
N THR A 270 -22.81 -9.61 17.11
CA THR A 270 -23.27 -10.36 18.30
C THR A 270 -22.20 -11.20 19.03
N GLN A 271 -20.96 -11.31 18.53
CA GLN A 271 -19.95 -12.24 19.11
C GLN A 271 -18.55 -11.65 19.33
N GLU A 272 -18.28 -10.41 18.91
CA GLU A 272 -16.94 -9.83 18.98
C GLU A 272 -16.86 -8.67 19.96
N SER A 273 -15.70 -8.48 20.59
CA SER A 273 -15.45 -7.28 21.39
C SER A 273 -15.54 -6.04 20.49
N ARG A 274 -16.13 -4.93 20.98
CA ARG A 274 -16.18 -3.65 20.26
C ARG A 274 -14.80 -3.23 19.73
N LYS A 275 -13.74 -3.49 20.50
CA LYS A 275 -12.35 -3.22 20.11
C LYS A 275 -11.91 -4.01 18.87
N ALA A 276 -12.27 -5.30 18.77
CA ALA A 276 -11.97 -6.12 17.61
C ALA A 276 -12.76 -5.64 16.38
N ALA A 277 -14.06 -5.38 16.55
CA ALA A 277 -14.92 -4.88 15.47
C ALA A 277 -14.47 -3.50 14.95
N LEU A 278 -14.03 -2.59 15.84
CA LEU A 278 -13.44 -1.31 15.44
C LEU A 278 -12.13 -1.50 14.66
N LYS A 279 -11.27 -2.46 15.07
CA LYS A 279 -10.05 -2.78 14.31
C LYS A 279 -10.38 -3.29 12.91
N GLU A 280 -11.41 -4.12 12.76
CA GLU A 280 -11.86 -4.62 11.47
C GLU A 280 -12.44 -3.51 10.59
N LEU A 281 -13.32 -2.67 11.16
CA LEU A 281 -13.89 -1.49 10.50
C LEU A 281 -12.78 -0.54 10.02
N THR A 282 -11.78 -0.31 10.87
CA THR A 282 -10.59 0.49 10.56
C THR A 282 -9.82 -0.03 9.35
N ARG A 283 -9.75 -1.36 9.17
CA ARG A 283 -9.00 -2.01 8.08
C ARG A 283 -9.77 -2.07 6.76
N ARG A 284 -11.08 -1.84 6.75
CA ARG A 284 -11.94 -2.05 5.56
C ARG A 284 -11.48 -1.31 4.30
N LYS A 285 -10.99 -0.07 4.46
CA LYS A 285 -10.56 0.80 3.34
C LYS A 285 -9.27 0.34 2.66
N ARG A 286 -8.56 -0.63 3.26
CA ARG A 286 -7.36 -1.27 2.70
C ARG A 286 -7.67 -2.57 1.98
N TYR A 287 -8.94 -3.00 1.96
CA TYR A 287 -9.35 -4.21 1.27
C TYR A 287 -9.67 -3.89 -0.19
N HIS A 288 -8.68 -4.03 -1.07
CA HIS A 288 -8.82 -3.74 -2.50
C HIS A 288 -9.20 -5.00 -3.28
N SER A 289 -10.46 -5.44 -3.22
CA SER A 289 -10.92 -6.61 -3.99
C SER A 289 -12.13 -6.32 -4.86
N LEU A 290 -12.02 -6.69 -6.14
CA LEU A 290 -13.05 -6.61 -7.16
C LEU A 290 -13.72 -7.98 -7.31
N ARG A 291 -14.43 -8.43 -6.26
CA ARG A 291 -15.14 -9.71 -6.29
C ARG A 291 -16.38 -9.64 -7.17
N ASN A 292 -16.71 -10.76 -7.82
CA ASN A 292 -17.94 -10.96 -8.57
C ASN A 292 -18.15 -9.96 -9.73
N ILE A 293 -17.06 -9.45 -10.32
CA ILE A 293 -17.10 -8.62 -11.52
C ILE A 293 -17.29 -9.51 -12.75
N SER A 294 -18.37 -9.29 -13.51
CA SER A 294 -18.61 -9.98 -14.76
C SER A 294 -17.66 -9.49 -15.87
N ALA A 295 -17.55 -10.24 -16.96
CA ALA A 295 -16.77 -9.79 -18.12
C ALA A 295 -17.32 -8.49 -18.73
N ALA A 296 -18.64 -8.28 -18.67
CA ALA A 296 -19.26 -7.04 -19.13
C ALA A 296 -18.90 -5.85 -18.22
N ASP A 297 -18.93 -6.06 -16.90
CA ASP A 297 -18.53 -5.03 -15.92
C ASP A 297 -17.05 -4.66 -16.07
N ALA A 298 -16.18 -5.67 -16.19
CA ALA A 298 -14.76 -5.48 -16.46
C ALA A 298 -14.52 -4.66 -17.74
N HIS A 299 -15.33 -4.90 -18.78
CA HIS A 299 -15.25 -4.13 -20.01
C HIS A 299 -15.64 -2.65 -19.82
N ILE A 300 -16.72 -2.36 -19.08
CA ILE A 300 -17.16 -1.00 -18.74
C ILE A 300 -16.06 -0.26 -17.96
N MET A 301 -15.53 -0.91 -16.92
CA MET A 301 -14.46 -0.38 -16.08
C MET A 301 -13.17 -0.10 -16.89
N SER A 302 -12.84 -0.99 -17.83
CA SER A 302 -11.69 -0.83 -18.73
C SER A 302 -11.87 0.36 -19.69
N ILE A 303 -13.04 0.50 -20.32
CA ILE A 303 -13.36 1.64 -21.20
C ILE A 303 -13.26 2.96 -20.44
N ALA A 304 -13.78 3.01 -19.22
CA ALA A 304 -13.73 4.22 -18.39
C ALA A 304 -12.29 4.62 -18.04
N ALA A 305 -11.43 3.66 -17.70
CA ALA A 305 -10.01 3.90 -17.46
C ALA A 305 -9.30 4.39 -18.75
N GLU A 306 -9.58 3.76 -19.90
CA GLU A 306 -9.03 4.19 -21.19
C GLU A 306 -9.43 5.62 -21.55
N ARG A 307 -10.70 6.01 -21.31
CA ARG A 307 -11.20 7.37 -21.54
C ARG A 307 -10.36 8.40 -20.77
N VAL A 308 -10.11 8.15 -19.49
CA VAL A 308 -9.32 9.07 -18.64
C VAL A 308 -7.89 9.12 -19.10
N LEU A 309 -7.24 7.97 -19.34
CA LEU A 309 -5.86 7.98 -19.80
C LEU A 309 -5.69 8.69 -21.16
N LYS A 310 -6.68 8.61 -22.05
CA LYS A 310 -6.71 9.35 -23.32
C LYS A 310 -6.95 10.85 -23.14
N SER A 311 -7.74 11.27 -22.14
CA SER A 311 -8.05 12.69 -21.89
C SER A 311 -6.87 13.49 -21.35
N LEU A 312 -5.84 12.82 -20.84
CA LEU A 312 -4.60 13.43 -20.35
C LEU A 312 -3.72 14.01 -21.48
N GLU A 313 -4.06 13.78 -22.74
CA GLU A 313 -3.44 14.38 -23.94
C GLU A 313 -1.89 14.39 -23.95
N PHE A 314 -1.25 13.30 -23.51
CA PHE A 314 0.22 13.20 -23.48
C PHE A 314 0.93 13.48 -24.83
N ASN A 315 0.20 13.39 -25.94
CA ASN A 315 0.64 13.67 -27.31
C ASN A 315 0.94 15.16 -27.59
N LYS A 316 0.40 16.10 -26.79
CA LYS A 316 0.58 17.55 -27.00
C LYS A 316 1.64 18.16 -26.08
N SER A 317 2.65 17.39 -25.69
CA SER A 317 3.85 17.98 -25.09
C SER A 317 4.54 18.84 -26.14
N ASP A 318 4.25 20.15 -26.07
CA ASP A 318 5.00 21.15 -26.80
C ASP A 318 6.48 20.97 -26.48
N ARG A 319 7.34 21.05 -27.50
CA ARG A 319 8.80 20.84 -27.40
C ARG A 319 9.49 21.92 -26.55
N SER A 320 8.72 22.78 -25.87
CA SER A 320 9.18 23.76 -24.91
C SER A 320 9.66 23.09 -23.62
N ARG A 321 10.73 23.62 -23.03
CA ARG A 321 11.30 23.18 -21.72
C ARG A 321 10.37 23.40 -20.51
N ALA A 322 9.14 23.86 -20.74
CA ALA A 322 8.08 23.86 -19.73
C ALA A 322 7.37 22.50 -19.81
N GLY A 323 7.18 21.83 -18.68
CA GLY A 323 6.54 20.51 -18.60
C GLY A 323 5.17 20.46 -19.30
N PRO A 324 4.57 19.27 -19.42
CA PRO A 324 3.30 19.10 -20.13
C PRO A 324 2.24 20.06 -19.57
N SER A 325 1.86 21.07 -20.36
CA SER A 325 0.65 21.84 -20.13
C SER A 325 -0.53 20.89 -20.39
N MET A 326 -1.00 20.24 -19.33
CA MET A 326 -2.21 19.45 -19.37
C MET A 326 -3.39 20.42 -19.40
N LYS A 327 -3.74 20.89 -20.61
CA LYS A 327 -4.81 21.88 -20.84
C LYS A 327 -6.16 21.57 -20.19
N ASN A 328 -6.37 20.33 -19.75
CA ASN A 328 -7.63 19.85 -19.19
C ASN A 328 -7.63 19.68 -17.66
N CYS A 329 -6.49 19.87 -16.97
CA CYS A 329 -6.43 19.75 -15.51
C CYS A 329 -6.43 21.14 -14.86
N THR A 330 -7.05 21.26 -13.69
CA THR A 330 -7.25 22.57 -13.03
C THR A 330 -6.02 23.08 -12.28
N GLU A 331 -4.93 22.32 -12.29
CA GLU A 331 -3.69 22.55 -11.54
C GLU A 331 -3.87 22.62 -10.01
N ILE A 332 -5.08 22.32 -9.50
CA ILE A 332 -5.33 22.19 -8.06
C ILE A 332 -4.47 21.04 -7.53
N ASP A 333 -3.61 21.36 -6.57
CA ASP A 333 -2.77 20.37 -5.88
C ASP A 333 -3.60 19.61 -4.84
N TRP A 334 -4.46 18.70 -5.32
CA TRP A 334 -5.28 17.84 -4.45
C TRP A 334 -4.42 16.97 -3.53
N ARG A 335 -3.18 16.65 -3.92
CA ARG A 335 -2.23 15.95 -3.05
C ARG A 335 -1.87 16.82 -1.85
N ALA A 336 -1.57 18.10 -2.05
CA ALA A 336 -1.32 19.03 -0.94
C ALA A 336 -2.54 19.17 -0.03
N VAL A 337 -3.74 19.32 -0.60
CA VAL A 337 -5.00 19.42 0.16
C VAL A 337 -5.21 18.19 1.05
N THR A 338 -5.15 17.00 0.46
CA THR A 338 -5.35 15.73 1.19
C THR A 338 -4.26 15.50 2.25
N ASN A 339 -3.00 15.81 1.95
CA ASN A 339 -1.92 15.73 2.92
C ASN A 339 -2.13 16.69 4.09
N ASP A 340 -2.56 17.93 3.84
CA ASP A 340 -2.82 18.91 4.89
C ASP A 340 -3.96 18.46 5.80
N ILE A 341 -5.04 17.88 5.24
CA ILE A 341 -6.13 17.28 6.01
C ILE A 341 -5.60 16.18 6.94
N VAL A 342 -4.85 15.21 6.42
CA VAL A 342 -4.31 14.11 7.23
C VAL A 342 -3.38 14.65 8.32
N GLN A 343 -2.44 15.53 7.96
CA GLN A 343 -1.47 16.11 8.90
C GLN A 343 -2.14 16.97 9.99
N ARG A 344 -3.22 17.66 9.64
CA ARG A 344 -3.96 18.49 10.58
C ARG A 344 -4.80 17.67 11.54
N TYR A 345 -5.53 16.67 11.05
CA TYR A 345 -6.53 15.98 11.86
C TYR A 345 -5.99 14.70 12.51
N ALA A 346 -5.17 13.89 11.84
CA ALA A 346 -4.75 12.58 12.37
C ALA A 346 -4.05 12.68 13.74
N PRO A 347 -3.08 13.60 13.97
CA PRO A 347 -2.43 13.74 15.27
C PRO A 347 -3.37 14.27 16.36
N ARG A 348 -4.25 15.22 16.01
CA ARG A 348 -5.17 15.86 16.96
C ARG A 348 -6.27 14.90 17.42
N LEU A 349 -6.81 14.07 16.52
CA LEU A 349 -7.75 13.01 16.86
C LEU A 349 -7.10 11.95 17.76
N GLN A 350 -5.85 11.56 17.48
CA GLN A 350 -5.09 10.63 18.31
C GLN A 350 -4.78 11.20 19.72
N GLN A 351 -4.47 12.50 19.81
CA GLN A 351 -4.29 13.19 21.09
C GLN A 351 -5.58 13.21 21.90
N LEU A 352 -6.72 13.54 21.28
CA LEU A 352 -8.03 13.49 21.94
C LEU A 352 -8.38 12.08 22.42
N ASN A 353 -8.13 11.06 21.60
CA ASN A 353 -8.34 9.66 22.00
C ASN A 353 -7.49 9.30 23.24
N THR A 354 -6.26 9.80 23.31
CA THR A 354 -5.38 9.62 24.48
C THR A 354 -5.92 10.35 25.71
N ILE A 355 -6.49 11.56 25.56
CA ILE A 355 -7.12 12.31 26.65
C ILE A 355 -8.35 11.57 27.19
N PHE A 356 -9.19 11.03 26.31
CA PHE A 356 -10.32 10.18 26.71
C PHE A 356 -9.85 8.93 27.45
N ALA A 357 -8.83 8.23 26.93
CA ALA A 357 -8.27 7.05 27.57
C ALA A 357 -7.73 7.33 28.99
N ARG A 358 -7.09 8.48 29.22
CA ARG A 358 -6.56 8.87 30.54
C ARG A 358 -7.63 9.06 31.61
N ARG A 359 -8.90 9.25 31.22
CA ARG A 359 -10.02 9.37 32.16
C ARG A 359 -10.14 8.17 33.10
N SER A 360 -9.77 6.96 32.66
CA SER A 360 -9.81 5.76 33.52
C SER A 360 -8.93 5.88 34.77
N ASN A 361 -7.93 6.76 34.74
CA ASN A 361 -6.97 6.95 35.83
C ASN A 361 -7.39 8.07 36.80
N ILE A 362 -8.55 8.68 36.59
CA ILE A 362 -9.03 9.84 37.33
C ILE A 362 -10.21 9.44 38.19
N ASP A 363 -10.12 9.71 39.49
CA ASP A 363 -11.28 9.62 40.37
C ASP A 363 -12.24 10.79 40.08
N MET A 364 -13.35 10.48 39.38
CA MET A 364 -14.36 11.46 39.01
C MET A 364 -15.05 12.12 40.22
N LYS A 365 -14.89 11.56 41.44
CA LYS A 365 -15.37 12.18 42.68
C LYS A 365 -14.49 13.34 43.14
N ASN A 366 -13.22 13.37 42.73
CA ASN A 366 -12.31 14.48 43.03
C ASN A 366 -12.57 15.64 42.05
N SER A 367 -13.20 16.71 42.55
CA SER A 367 -13.60 17.87 41.74
C SER A 367 -12.41 18.56 41.08
N THR A 368 -11.28 18.70 41.77
CA THR A 368 -10.07 19.34 41.24
C THR A 368 -9.44 18.52 40.11
N ALA A 369 -9.34 17.21 40.30
CA ALA A 369 -8.80 16.31 39.27
C ALA A 369 -9.71 16.27 38.03
N THR A 370 -11.03 16.17 38.24
CA THR A 370 -12.03 16.22 37.16
C THR A 370 -11.98 17.54 36.39
N ARG A 371 -11.91 18.69 37.09
CA ARG A 371 -11.80 20.01 36.45
C ARG A 371 -10.54 20.13 35.60
N SER A 372 -9.39 19.72 36.13
CA SER A 372 -8.10 19.77 35.43
C SER A 372 -8.10 18.94 34.14
N TRP A 373 -8.61 17.71 34.20
CA TRP A 373 -8.72 16.86 33.02
C TRP A 373 -9.74 17.40 32.01
N PHE A 374 -10.91 17.83 32.47
CA PHE A 374 -11.96 18.35 31.59
C PHE A 374 -11.52 19.66 30.91
N MET A 375 -10.72 20.49 31.57
CA MET A 375 -10.06 21.65 30.96
C MET A 375 -9.15 21.23 29.81
N GLY A 376 -8.38 20.15 29.96
CA GLY A 376 -7.57 19.59 28.88
C GLY A 376 -8.42 19.12 27.69
N LEU A 377 -9.53 18.42 27.95
CA LEU A 377 -10.49 18.01 26.91
C LEU A 377 -11.08 19.22 26.18
N ARG A 378 -11.51 20.24 26.93
CA ARG A 378 -12.03 21.49 26.39
C ARG A 378 -11.01 22.21 25.50
N GLN A 379 -9.77 22.36 25.95
CA GLN A 379 -8.73 23.00 25.16
C GLN A 379 -8.53 22.31 23.80
N HIS A 380 -8.42 20.98 23.77
CA HIS A 380 -8.15 20.26 22.52
C HIS A 380 -9.35 20.25 21.57
N THR A 381 -10.57 20.15 22.09
CA THR A 381 -11.79 20.28 21.28
C THR A 381 -11.96 21.71 20.75
N HIS A 382 -11.69 22.72 21.58
CA HIS A 382 -11.69 24.12 21.17
C HIS A 382 -10.67 24.43 20.07
N PHE A 383 -9.44 23.91 20.14
CA PHE A 383 -8.44 24.12 19.08
C PHE A 383 -8.85 23.55 17.72
N LEU A 384 -9.68 22.49 17.69
CA LEU A 384 -10.25 21.98 16.44
C LEU A 384 -11.40 22.84 15.92
N LEU A 385 -12.17 23.48 16.81
CA LEU A 385 -13.27 24.38 16.47
C LEU A 385 -12.82 25.76 16.00
N MET A 386 -11.81 26.33 16.67
CA MET A 386 -11.43 27.74 16.56
C MET A 386 -11.29 28.27 15.12
N PRO A 387 -10.72 27.52 14.15
CA PRO A 387 -10.57 28.01 12.78
C PRO A 387 -11.90 28.27 12.05
N TYR A 388 -13.02 27.76 12.56
CA TYR A 388 -14.33 27.82 11.90
C TYR A 388 -15.42 28.42 12.79
N PHE A 389 -15.20 28.43 14.10
CA PHE A 389 -16.16 28.84 15.11
C PHE A 389 -16.07 30.34 15.42
N GLU A 390 -17.22 30.99 15.52
CA GLU A 390 -17.35 32.40 15.87
C GLU A 390 -18.16 32.52 17.16
N TYR A 391 -17.60 33.20 18.16
CA TYR A 391 -18.29 33.36 19.44
C TYR A 391 -19.50 34.28 19.30
N PRO A 392 -20.67 33.88 19.85
CA PRO A 392 -21.83 34.75 19.87
C PRO A 392 -21.56 35.98 20.74
N THR A 393 -21.98 37.14 20.29
CA THR A 393 -21.79 38.42 20.99
C THR A 393 -22.88 38.71 22.04
N GLN A 394 -23.97 37.95 22.04
CA GLN A 394 -25.12 38.12 22.93
C GLN A 394 -25.61 36.77 23.47
N SER A 395 -26.46 36.80 24.51
CA SER A 395 -27.10 35.60 25.05
C SER A 395 -27.86 34.87 23.95
N THR A 396 -27.48 33.63 23.70
CA THR A 396 -27.91 32.88 22.52
C THR A 396 -29.02 31.91 22.90
N ASN A 397 -30.14 31.94 22.19
CA ASN A 397 -31.22 30.95 22.37
C ASN A 397 -30.85 29.60 21.71
N GLN A 398 -31.57 28.52 22.01
CA GLN A 398 -31.27 27.19 21.45
C GLN A 398 -31.27 27.16 19.91
N ASP A 399 -32.19 27.87 19.26
CA ASP A 399 -32.26 27.94 17.80
C ASP A 399 -31.04 28.65 17.19
N GLU A 400 -30.56 29.70 17.85
CA GLU A 400 -29.37 30.44 17.42
C GLU A 400 -28.09 29.60 17.62
N ILE A 401 -28.02 28.77 18.67
CA ILE A 401 -26.94 27.79 18.85
C ILE A 401 -26.94 26.76 17.73
N ALA A 402 -28.13 26.27 17.33
CA ALA A 402 -28.25 25.32 16.22
C ALA A 402 -27.80 25.95 14.89
N MET A 403 -28.21 27.19 14.61
CA MET A 403 -27.73 27.95 13.44
C MET A 403 -26.21 28.15 13.46
N LEU A 404 -25.65 28.54 14.62
CA LEU A 404 -24.21 28.72 14.78
C LEU A 404 -23.45 27.40 14.53
N ALA A 405 -23.97 26.28 15.03
CA ALA A 405 -23.42 24.96 14.78
C ALA A 405 -23.43 24.62 13.27
N GLN A 406 -24.54 24.90 12.58
CA GLN A 406 -24.65 24.65 11.14
C GLN A 406 -23.70 25.52 10.32
N GLN A 407 -23.56 26.80 10.65
CA GLN A 407 -22.61 27.71 9.99
C GLN A 407 -21.15 27.27 10.23
N THR A 408 -20.82 26.89 11.47
CA THR A 408 -19.50 26.37 11.84
C THR A 408 -19.19 25.09 11.07
N LEU A 409 -20.15 24.16 10.99
CA LEU A 409 -20.03 22.92 10.22
C LEU A 409 -19.76 23.20 8.75
N SER A 410 -20.52 24.11 8.13
CA SER A 410 -20.31 24.52 6.73
C SER A 410 -18.92 25.13 6.51
N ARG A 411 -18.45 26.02 7.40
CA ARG A 411 -17.11 26.60 7.32
C ARG A 411 -16.00 25.54 7.43
N CYS A 412 -16.20 24.52 8.28
CA CYS A 412 -15.25 23.43 8.47
C CYS A 412 -15.23 22.46 7.28
N GLN A 413 -16.40 22.00 6.83
CA GLN A 413 -16.55 21.00 5.78
C GLN A 413 -15.97 21.48 4.43
N TYR A 414 -16.27 22.73 4.06
CA TYR A 414 -15.93 23.28 2.75
C TYR A 414 -14.67 24.14 2.75
N GLN A 415 -13.80 24.03 3.75
CA GLN A 415 -12.66 24.96 3.92
C GLN A 415 -11.70 25.02 2.71
N TYR A 416 -11.54 23.92 1.95
CA TYR A 416 -10.68 23.88 0.75
C TYR A 416 -11.45 24.03 -0.57
N THR A 417 -12.78 23.85 -0.55
CA THR A 417 -13.60 23.70 -1.76
C THR A 417 -14.66 24.78 -1.90
N ARG A 418 -14.82 25.69 -0.92
CA ARG A 418 -15.86 26.72 -0.92
C ARG A 418 -15.88 27.58 -2.19
N LEU A 419 -14.73 27.87 -2.79
CA LEU A 419 -14.66 28.63 -4.04
C LEU A 419 -14.87 27.76 -5.29
N LEU A 420 -14.89 26.44 -5.17
CA LEU A 420 -15.16 25.49 -6.24
C LEU A 420 -16.65 25.10 -6.32
N ALA A 421 -17.49 25.77 -5.53
CA ALA A 421 -18.92 25.49 -5.51
C ALA A 421 -19.54 25.68 -6.90
N PRO A 422 -20.42 24.77 -7.37
CA PRO A 422 -20.93 24.79 -8.73
C PRO A 422 -21.65 26.09 -9.13
N ASP A 423 -22.26 26.77 -8.17
CA ASP A 423 -22.97 28.04 -8.34
C ASP A 423 -22.04 29.23 -8.62
N LEU A 424 -20.77 29.15 -8.19
CA LEU A 424 -19.78 30.19 -8.43
C LEU A 424 -19.12 30.11 -9.81
N ASN A 425 -19.21 28.94 -10.48
CA ASN A 425 -18.64 28.66 -11.81
C ASN A 425 -17.20 29.19 -11.99
N THR A 426 -16.36 29.02 -10.96
CA THR A 426 -15.00 29.58 -10.90
C THR A 426 -14.01 28.77 -11.73
N VAL A 427 -14.16 27.44 -11.71
CA VAL A 427 -13.25 26.48 -12.33
C VAL A 427 -14.05 25.28 -12.84
N GLY A 428 -13.79 24.85 -14.08
CA GLY A 428 -14.36 23.62 -14.63
C GLY A 428 -13.53 22.41 -14.21
N LEU A 429 -14.02 21.65 -13.21
CA LEU A 429 -13.38 20.40 -12.76
C LEU A 429 -13.60 19.27 -13.77
N THR A 430 -12.58 18.44 -13.98
CA THR A 430 -12.78 17.12 -14.63
C THR A 430 -13.64 16.21 -13.74
N PRO A 431 -14.29 15.17 -14.30
CA PRO A 431 -15.01 14.18 -13.48
C PRO A 431 -14.12 13.58 -12.38
N GLU A 432 -12.84 13.35 -12.67
CA GLU A 432 -11.85 12.80 -11.73
C GLU A 432 -11.56 13.78 -10.59
N GLU A 433 -11.37 15.06 -10.89
CA GLU A 433 -11.18 16.10 -9.86
C GLU A 433 -12.45 16.36 -9.05
N ALA A 434 -13.63 16.30 -9.69
CA ALA A 434 -14.91 16.42 -8.99
C ALA A 434 -15.13 15.27 -8.00
N LEU A 435 -14.71 14.05 -8.34
CA LEU A 435 -14.73 12.91 -7.43
C LEU A 435 -13.78 13.12 -6.24
N ILE A 436 -12.55 13.61 -6.49
CA ILE A 436 -11.60 13.94 -5.42
C ILE A 436 -12.17 15.04 -4.50
N MET A 437 -12.77 16.08 -5.08
CA MET A 437 -13.45 17.14 -4.33
C MET A 437 -14.54 16.56 -3.43
N SER A 438 -15.42 15.71 -3.97
CA SER A 438 -16.47 15.04 -3.20
C SER A 438 -15.90 14.20 -2.06
N ALA A 439 -14.81 13.46 -2.29
CA ALA A 439 -14.16 12.65 -1.27
C ALA A 439 -13.53 13.51 -0.15
N VAL A 440 -12.96 14.67 -0.50
CA VAL A 440 -12.46 15.66 0.46
C VAL A 440 -13.59 16.21 1.32
N GLU A 441 -14.71 16.61 0.70
CA GLU A 441 -15.87 17.15 1.40
C GLU A 441 -16.56 16.12 2.29
N GLU A 442 -16.65 14.86 1.87
CA GLU A 442 -17.22 13.79 2.69
C GLU A 442 -16.32 13.46 3.90
N THR A 443 -15.00 13.41 3.67
CA THR A 443 -14.02 13.16 4.74
C THR A 443 -14.04 14.30 5.77
N LEU A 444 -14.01 15.55 5.31
CA LEU A 444 -14.12 16.70 6.20
C LEU A 444 -15.51 16.80 6.83
N GLY A 445 -16.59 16.48 6.12
CA GLY A 445 -17.94 16.46 6.67
C GLY A 445 -18.06 15.56 7.89
N ASN A 446 -17.54 14.33 7.81
CA ASN A 446 -17.53 13.39 8.94
C ASN A 446 -16.65 13.87 10.11
N ILE A 447 -15.46 14.40 9.82
CA ILE A 447 -14.57 14.95 10.85
C ILE A 447 -15.22 16.15 11.55
N CYS A 448 -15.70 17.11 10.75
CA CYS A 448 -16.29 18.36 11.20
C CYS A 448 -17.61 18.13 11.94
N LEU A 449 -18.41 17.15 11.55
CA LEU A 449 -19.62 16.78 12.28
C LEU A 449 -19.29 16.40 13.72
N TRP A 450 -18.28 15.55 13.93
CA TRP A 450 -17.83 15.20 15.28
C TRP A 450 -17.20 16.40 16.01
N VAL A 451 -16.34 17.17 15.35
CA VAL A 451 -15.66 18.34 15.94
C VAL A 451 -16.68 19.38 16.43
N VAL A 452 -17.68 19.71 15.61
CA VAL A 452 -18.73 20.68 15.95
C VAL A 452 -19.65 20.15 17.04
N SER A 453 -20.15 18.93 16.89
CA SER A 453 -21.08 18.35 17.88
C SER A 453 -20.43 18.13 19.25
N ALA A 454 -19.26 17.48 19.31
CA ALA A 454 -18.56 17.23 20.56
C ALA A 454 -17.98 18.51 21.15
N GLY A 455 -17.40 19.39 20.32
CA GLY A 455 -16.76 20.61 20.79
C GLY A 455 -17.77 21.60 21.41
N LEU A 456 -18.92 21.83 20.76
CA LEU A 456 -19.95 22.69 21.34
C LEU A 456 -20.59 22.08 22.59
N ALA A 457 -20.78 20.75 22.61
CA ALA A 457 -21.30 20.07 23.80
C ALA A 457 -20.32 20.12 24.98
N VAL A 458 -19.01 20.08 24.73
CA VAL A 458 -17.98 20.27 25.77
C VAL A 458 -17.98 21.69 26.31
N GLU A 459 -18.12 22.70 25.45
CA GLU A 459 -18.27 24.10 25.89
C GLU A 459 -19.53 24.30 26.74
N GLN A 460 -20.65 23.70 26.34
CA GLN A 460 -21.90 23.74 27.11
C GLN A 460 -21.75 23.07 28.47
N GLU A 461 -21.16 21.87 28.54
CA GLU A 461 -20.91 21.20 29.82
C GLU A 461 -19.92 21.96 30.71
N TRP A 462 -18.97 22.68 30.11
CA TRP A 462 -18.06 23.54 30.87
C TRP A 462 -18.84 24.65 31.56
N LEU A 463 -19.65 25.39 30.79
CA LEU A 463 -20.47 26.48 31.28
C LEU A 463 -21.41 25.99 32.41
N ASP A 464 -22.12 24.89 32.18
CA ASP A 464 -23.12 24.37 33.12
C ASP A 464 -22.51 23.94 34.46
N ARG A 465 -21.28 23.41 34.48
CA ARG A 465 -20.71 22.76 35.68
C ARG A 465 -19.63 23.55 36.39
N PHE A 466 -18.82 24.29 35.64
CA PHE A 466 -17.62 24.95 36.18
C PHE A 466 -17.80 26.45 36.33
N ASP A 467 -18.72 27.04 35.56
CA ASP A 467 -19.06 28.46 35.59
C ASP A 467 -20.46 28.69 36.21
N SER A 468 -21.38 27.73 36.08
CA SER A 468 -22.69 27.71 36.74
C SER A 468 -22.73 26.73 37.93
N LEU A 469 -23.54 27.04 38.96
CA LEU A 469 -23.70 26.20 40.17
C LEU A 469 -24.71 25.05 40.01
N GLN A 470 -25.12 24.70 38.77
CA GLN A 470 -26.16 23.70 38.55
C GLN A 470 -25.61 22.28 38.40
N SER A 471 -26.19 21.37 39.19
CA SER A 471 -26.01 19.93 39.03
C SER A 471 -26.91 19.43 37.90
N SER A 472 -26.31 19.08 36.76
CA SER A 472 -27.00 18.33 35.70
C SER A 472 -26.33 16.97 35.46
N SER A 473 -27.08 16.06 34.82
CA SER A 473 -26.97 14.59 34.63
C SER A 473 -25.57 13.91 34.63
N SER A 474 -25.52 12.59 34.35
CA SER A 474 -24.26 11.84 34.32
C SER A 474 -23.28 12.36 33.25
N LEU A 475 -22.35 13.24 33.64
CA LEU A 475 -21.19 13.68 32.83
C LEU A 475 -20.48 12.50 32.18
N ILE A 476 -20.41 11.39 32.92
CA ILE A 476 -19.83 10.12 32.48
C ILE A 476 -20.51 9.59 31.21
N SER A 477 -21.85 9.63 31.14
CA SER A 477 -22.60 9.17 29.98
C SER A 477 -22.30 10.02 28.75
N ARG A 478 -22.25 11.35 28.89
CA ARG A 478 -21.92 12.26 27.78
C ARG A 478 -20.49 12.09 27.27
N ILE A 479 -19.52 11.99 28.18
CA ILE A 479 -18.13 11.68 27.83
C ILE A 479 -18.04 10.37 27.06
N ASN A 480 -18.75 9.33 27.51
CA ASN A 480 -18.73 8.03 26.83
C ASN A 480 -19.30 8.14 25.41
N ILE A 481 -20.33 8.95 25.18
CA ILE A 481 -20.88 9.19 23.83
C ILE A 481 -19.83 9.85 22.93
N TRP A 482 -19.16 10.90 23.39
CA TRP A 482 -18.14 11.60 22.60
C TRP A 482 -16.92 10.73 22.31
N GLN A 483 -16.45 9.96 23.30
CA GLN A 483 -15.37 8.99 23.12
C GLN A 483 -15.75 7.92 22.09
N THR A 484 -16.94 7.33 22.24
CA THR A 484 -17.48 6.32 21.31
C THR A 484 -17.55 6.87 19.89
N GLY A 485 -18.06 8.10 19.72
CA GLY A 485 -18.12 8.75 18.41
C GLY A 485 -16.73 9.06 17.83
N LEU A 486 -15.74 9.38 18.66
CA LEU A 486 -14.36 9.60 18.19
C LEU A 486 -13.73 8.29 17.71
N GLU A 487 -13.88 7.21 18.47
CA GLU A 487 -13.39 5.88 18.12
C GLU A 487 -14.00 5.41 16.79
N GLU A 488 -15.30 5.65 16.60
CA GLU A 488 -16.02 5.32 15.36
C GLU A 488 -15.59 6.18 14.18
N LEU A 489 -15.40 7.49 14.38
CA LEU A 489 -14.85 8.37 13.35
C LEU A 489 -13.45 7.92 12.93
N MET A 490 -12.58 7.63 13.90
CA MET A 490 -11.23 7.15 13.62
C MET A 490 -11.26 5.83 12.85
N ALA A 491 -12.13 4.89 13.24
CA ALA A 491 -12.31 3.64 12.52
C ALA A 491 -12.90 3.84 11.12
N TRP A 492 -13.82 4.79 10.93
CA TRP A 492 -14.37 5.14 9.63
C TRP A 492 -13.31 5.76 8.70
N LEU A 493 -12.45 6.63 9.23
CA LEU A 493 -11.34 7.26 8.50
C LEU A 493 -10.36 6.21 8.00
N GLY A 494 -10.00 5.23 8.85
CA GLY A 494 -9.16 4.10 8.46
C GLY A 494 -7.69 4.48 8.18
N TRP A 495 -7.21 5.60 8.74
CA TRP A 495 -5.83 6.10 8.60
C TRP A 495 -4.82 5.30 9.43
N VAL A 496 -4.82 3.97 9.25
CA VAL A 496 -4.03 3.01 10.04
C VAL A 496 -2.54 3.36 10.06
N ASP A 497 -2.00 3.76 8.93
CA ASP A 497 -0.61 4.20 8.75
C ASP A 497 -0.24 5.42 9.59
N GLN A 498 -1.22 6.25 9.98
CA GLN A 498 -1.00 7.42 10.83
C GLN A 498 -1.01 7.08 12.33
N TRP A 499 -1.57 5.93 12.71
CA TRP A 499 -1.73 5.53 14.11
C TRP A 499 -0.98 4.24 14.47
N SER A 500 -0.39 3.57 13.48
CA SER A 500 0.44 2.37 13.64
C SER A 500 1.92 2.74 13.62
N TYR A 501 2.54 2.75 14.78
CA TYR A 501 3.98 2.95 14.96
C TYR A 501 4.48 2.27 16.24
N CYS A 502 5.79 2.10 16.35
CA CYS A 502 6.44 1.60 17.55
C CYS A 502 6.41 2.67 18.65
N LYS A 503 5.45 2.56 19.57
CA LYS A 503 5.07 3.62 20.52
C LYS A 503 6.21 4.17 21.39
N ASN A 504 7.15 3.32 21.76
CA ASN A 504 8.27 3.68 22.64
C ASN A 504 9.55 4.03 21.85
N GLY A 505 9.46 4.11 20.52
CA GLY A 505 10.64 4.00 19.66
C GLY A 505 11.23 2.59 19.69
N CYS A 506 12.23 2.36 18.86
CA CYS A 506 13.03 1.13 18.86
C CYS A 506 14.43 1.42 19.42
N ALA A 507 15.11 0.38 19.91
CA ALA A 507 16.50 0.51 20.35
C ALA A 507 17.42 0.94 19.19
N GLN A 508 18.65 1.36 19.51
CA GLN A 508 19.61 1.84 18.50
C GLN A 508 19.97 0.77 17.45
N ASP A 509 19.88 -0.50 17.82
CA ASP A 509 20.09 -1.67 16.97
C ASP A 509 18.79 -2.30 16.48
N GLU A 510 17.68 -1.54 16.51
CA GLU A 510 16.36 -1.99 16.09
C GLU A 510 15.69 -1.01 15.13
N VAL A 511 14.88 -1.54 14.22
CA VAL A 511 14.06 -0.75 13.29
C VAL A 511 12.59 -1.06 13.50
N CYS A 512 11.75 -0.03 13.40
CA CYS A 512 10.31 -0.20 13.48
C CYS A 512 9.80 -0.82 12.18
N PHE A 513 9.36 -2.07 12.26
CA PHE A 513 8.91 -2.88 11.14
C PHE A 513 7.41 -3.09 11.20
N ILE A 514 6.73 -2.85 10.07
CA ILE A 514 5.33 -3.19 9.87
C ILE A 514 5.31 -4.46 9.01
N PRO A 515 4.75 -5.58 9.50
CA PRO A 515 4.72 -6.81 8.72
C PRO A 515 3.96 -6.63 7.40
N MET A 516 4.61 -6.97 6.29
CA MET A 516 4.08 -6.83 4.93
C MET A 516 4.68 -7.94 4.06
N TRP A 517 4.00 -8.35 2.99
CA TRP A 517 4.53 -9.39 2.11
C TRP A 517 5.75 -8.91 1.33
N PRO A 518 6.76 -9.77 1.11
CA PRO A 518 7.01 -11.15 1.56
C PRO A 518 7.74 -11.27 2.90
N MET A 519 7.71 -10.24 3.73
CA MET A 519 8.48 -10.13 4.98
C MET A 519 7.70 -10.52 6.24
N ASP A 520 6.56 -11.20 6.10
CA ASP A 520 5.61 -11.48 7.18
C ASP A 520 6.17 -12.34 8.34
N ASN A 521 7.29 -13.05 8.13
CA ASN A 521 7.95 -13.90 9.13
C ASN A 521 9.41 -13.51 9.43
N ILE A 522 9.79 -12.23 9.26
CA ILE A 522 11.18 -11.78 9.48
C ILE A 522 11.67 -11.99 10.93
N ASP A 523 10.77 -12.20 11.88
CA ASP A 523 11.06 -12.45 13.30
C ASP A 523 11.31 -13.94 13.64
N GLN A 524 11.24 -14.86 12.67
CA GLN A 524 11.46 -16.29 12.87
C GLN A 524 12.76 -16.78 12.22
N PRO A 525 13.90 -16.81 12.95
CA PRO A 525 15.15 -17.32 12.42
C PRO A 525 15.01 -18.77 11.96
N GLY A 526 15.40 -19.06 10.72
CA GLY A 526 15.48 -20.41 10.15
C GLY A 526 14.29 -20.88 9.31
N ARG A 527 13.19 -20.12 9.19
CA ARG A 527 12.15 -20.42 8.20
C ARG A 527 12.51 -19.81 6.85
N ARG A 528 12.49 -20.63 5.79
CA ARG A 528 12.62 -20.10 4.43
C ARG A 528 11.43 -19.16 4.17
N ILE A 529 11.73 -17.90 3.85
CA ILE A 529 10.74 -16.89 3.41
C ILE A 529 10.01 -17.39 2.15
N TRP A 530 10.63 -18.29 1.38
CA TRP A 530 10.05 -18.95 0.22
C TRP A 530 10.13 -20.47 0.37
N PRO A 531 9.01 -21.21 0.34
CA PRO A 531 9.05 -22.66 0.25
C PRO A 531 9.60 -23.03 -1.13
N GLY A 532 10.85 -23.48 -1.18
CA GLY A 532 11.37 -24.11 -2.39
C GLY A 532 10.49 -25.32 -2.76
N PRO A 533 10.33 -25.65 -4.05
CA PRO A 533 9.78 -26.93 -4.46
C PRO A 533 10.51 -28.05 -3.70
N GLY A 534 9.71 -28.89 -3.05
CA GLY A 534 10.12 -29.66 -1.89
C GLY A 534 11.42 -30.44 -2.04
N GLY A 535 12.23 -30.40 -0.98
CA GLY A 535 13.44 -31.19 -0.82
C GLY A 535 13.81 -31.38 0.65
N GLY A 536 13.02 -32.22 1.35
CA GLY A 536 13.37 -32.91 2.62
C GLY A 536 13.50 -32.06 3.90
N PRO A 537 13.31 -32.65 5.11
CA PRO A 537 13.69 -34.03 5.45
C PRO A 537 12.54 -34.93 5.96
N GLY A 538 12.49 -36.16 5.42
CA GLY A 538 12.19 -37.37 6.20
C GLY A 538 10.76 -37.66 6.66
N TYR A 539 9.85 -38.01 5.76
CA TYR A 539 8.91 -39.13 5.98
C TYR A 539 8.75 -39.88 4.67
N GLY A 540 9.31 -41.10 4.63
CA GLY A 540 9.52 -41.86 3.41
C GLY A 540 8.23 -42.33 2.74
N TYR A 541 8.23 -42.31 1.41
CA TYR A 541 7.35 -43.18 0.64
C TYR A 541 8.15 -43.97 -0.39
N ARG A 542 8.01 -45.29 -0.22
CA ARG A 542 8.67 -46.38 -0.93
C ARG A 542 8.30 -46.36 -2.41
N TYR A 543 9.32 -46.53 -3.25
CA TYR A 543 9.20 -46.77 -4.68
C TYR A 543 8.26 -47.95 -4.99
N GLY A 544 7.36 -47.76 -5.96
CA GLY A 544 6.71 -48.81 -6.73
C GLY A 544 6.77 -48.46 -8.22
N ARG A 545 7.65 -49.14 -8.96
CA ARG A 545 7.74 -49.11 -10.44
C ARG A 545 6.51 -49.81 -11.08
N PRO A 546 6.27 -49.59 -12.39
CA PRO A 546 4.95 -49.65 -13.02
C PRO A 546 4.50 -51.06 -13.38
N GLY A 547 3.23 -51.36 -13.11
CA GLY A 547 2.56 -52.61 -13.45
C GLY A 547 1.20 -52.35 -14.09
N THR A 548 1.11 -52.72 -15.35
CA THR A 548 -0.08 -52.92 -16.20
C THR A 548 -1.36 -53.39 -15.47
N ARG A 549 -2.46 -52.65 -15.64
CA ARG A 549 -3.80 -53.20 -15.88
C ARG A 549 -4.80 -52.11 -16.31
N TYR A 550 -5.21 -52.15 -17.57
CA TYR A 550 -6.57 -51.74 -17.95
C TYR A 550 -7.56 -52.72 -17.29
N PRO A 551 -8.78 -52.27 -16.97
CA PRO A 551 -9.92 -52.85 -17.68
C PRO A 551 -11.02 -51.86 -18.10
N SER A 552 -11.37 -52.01 -19.37
CA SER A 552 -12.69 -51.95 -20.03
C SER A 552 -13.95 -51.63 -19.20
N TYR A 553 -14.68 -50.63 -19.71
CA TYR A 553 -16.10 -50.63 -20.11
C TYR A 553 -16.98 -51.84 -19.68
N ASN A 554 -17.96 -51.60 -18.79
CA ASN A 554 -19.40 -51.79 -19.07
C ASN A 554 -20.30 -51.44 -17.84
N ASP A 555 -21.17 -50.46 -18.07
CA ASP A 555 -22.61 -50.44 -17.79
C ASP A 555 -23.16 -50.76 -16.38
N ARG A 556 -23.76 -49.75 -15.71
CA ARG A 556 -25.21 -49.72 -15.39
C ARG A 556 -25.59 -48.51 -14.52
N ASN A 557 -26.70 -47.89 -14.95
CA ASN A 557 -27.59 -46.96 -14.26
C ASN A 557 -27.51 -46.95 -12.73
N ASP A 558 -27.29 -45.76 -12.16
CA ASP A 558 -28.08 -45.32 -11.01
C ASP A 558 -28.25 -43.79 -11.04
N ASN A 559 -29.51 -43.37 -11.19
CA ASN A 559 -29.94 -41.99 -11.06
C ASN A 559 -30.05 -41.69 -9.57
N SER A 560 -29.05 -40.99 -9.02
CA SER A 560 -29.23 -40.26 -7.77
C SER A 560 -28.56 -38.89 -7.89
N GLU A 561 -29.38 -37.85 -7.72
CA GLU A 561 -28.96 -36.47 -7.59
C GLU A 561 -27.99 -36.36 -6.40
N GLY A 562 -26.69 -36.29 -6.71
CA GLY A 562 -25.64 -36.07 -5.73
C GLY A 562 -25.69 -34.63 -5.19
N PRO A 563 -25.32 -34.40 -3.92
CA PRO A 563 -25.30 -33.07 -3.32
C PRO A 563 -24.35 -32.14 -4.10
N PRO A 564 -24.59 -30.80 -4.09
CA PRO A 564 -23.81 -29.86 -4.88
C PRO A 564 -22.32 -30.03 -4.58
N GLY A 565 -21.55 -30.19 -5.67
CA GLY A 565 -20.13 -30.49 -5.63
C GLY A 565 -19.38 -29.60 -4.66
N LYS A 566 -18.60 -30.23 -3.77
CA LYS A 566 -17.72 -29.54 -2.83
C LYS A 566 -16.89 -28.51 -3.59
N ARG A 567 -16.96 -27.25 -3.15
CA ARG A 567 -16.09 -26.15 -3.60
C ARG A 567 -14.64 -26.65 -3.69
N PRO A 568 -13.88 -26.32 -4.74
CA PRO A 568 -12.47 -26.68 -4.81
C PRO A 568 -11.75 -26.12 -3.57
N LYS A 569 -11.01 -26.98 -2.86
CA LYS A 569 -10.08 -26.54 -1.83
C LYS A 569 -9.11 -25.53 -2.47
N GLY A 570 -9.01 -24.36 -1.85
CA GLY A 570 -8.13 -23.26 -2.24
C GLY A 570 -6.64 -23.66 -2.27
N PRO A 571 -5.75 -22.71 -2.59
CA PRO A 571 -4.31 -22.97 -2.68
C PRO A 571 -3.74 -23.56 -1.37
N PRO A 572 -2.55 -24.20 -1.40
CA PRO A 572 -1.91 -24.74 -0.19
C PRO A 572 -1.84 -23.68 0.90
N ASN A 573 -2.05 -24.07 2.16
CA ASN A 573 -2.05 -23.19 3.33
C ASN A 573 -0.81 -22.26 3.39
N TRP A 574 -0.93 -21.09 2.78
CA TRP A 574 -0.15 -19.88 3.06
C TRP A 574 -1.07 -18.83 3.71
N SER A 575 -2.00 -19.28 4.56
CA SER A 575 -2.86 -18.38 5.31
C SER A 575 -2.03 -17.67 6.37
N THR A 576 -1.51 -16.49 6.04
CA THR A 576 -1.08 -15.54 7.05
C THR A 576 -2.30 -15.11 7.85
N ASN A 577 -2.18 -15.09 9.17
CA ASN A 577 -3.19 -14.44 9.99
C ASN A 577 -3.11 -12.94 9.71
N GLU A 578 -4.01 -12.39 8.90
CA GLU A 578 -4.06 -10.95 8.59
C GLU A 578 -4.16 -10.09 9.87
N GLU A 579 -4.55 -10.67 11.01
CA GLU A 579 -4.60 -9.98 12.28
C GLU A 579 -3.21 -9.51 12.77
N SER A 580 -2.15 -10.27 12.48
CA SER A 580 -0.77 -9.98 12.90
C SER A 580 0.00 -9.08 11.92
N LEU A 581 -0.55 -8.81 10.72
CA LEU A 581 0.10 -7.98 9.70
C LEU A 581 0.19 -6.49 10.07
N TRP A 582 -0.45 -6.06 11.16
CA TRP A 582 -0.66 -4.64 11.45
C TRP A 582 -0.19 -4.21 12.83
N GLU A 583 0.56 -5.04 13.54
CA GLU A 583 1.20 -4.65 14.79
C GLU A 583 2.66 -4.34 14.51
N PRO A 584 3.07 -3.06 14.52
CA PRO A 584 4.46 -2.68 14.33
C PRO A 584 5.33 -3.29 15.42
N LYS A 585 6.47 -3.86 15.03
CA LYS A 585 7.44 -4.50 15.93
C LYS A 585 8.79 -3.82 15.78
N CYS A 586 9.52 -3.67 16.88
CA CYS A 586 10.94 -3.39 16.81
C CYS A 586 11.66 -4.70 16.53
N ILE A 587 12.41 -4.76 15.42
CA ILE A 587 13.22 -5.92 15.05
C ILE A 587 14.68 -5.54 15.03
N LYS A 588 15.56 -6.43 15.51
CA LYS A 588 17.00 -6.18 15.49
C LYS A 588 17.49 -6.08 14.05
N THR A 589 18.44 -5.18 13.81
CA THR A 589 19.15 -5.08 12.54
C THR A 589 19.93 -6.36 12.19
N GLU A 590 20.17 -7.24 13.16
CA GLU A 590 20.86 -8.53 12.99
C GLU A 590 19.94 -9.70 12.56
N TYR A 591 18.64 -9.69 12.88
CA TYR A 591 17.66 -10.62 12.29
C TYR A 591 17.28 -10.23 10.84
N ALA A 592 17.80 -9.08 10.45
CA ALA A 592 17.88 -8.54 9.13
C ALA A 592 19.18 -8.93 8.40
N MET A 593 20.04 -9.77 9.03
CA MET A 593 21.29 -10.29 8.45
C MET A 593 21.24 -11.76 8.07
#